data_AF-H1V2F1-F1
#
_entry.id   AF-H1V2F1-F1
#
_cell.length_a   1.000
_cell.length_b   1.000
_cell.length_c   1.000
_cell.angle_alpha   90.00
_cell.angle_beta   90.00
_cell.angle_gamma   90.00
#
_symmetry.space_group_name_H-M   'P 1'
#
loop_
_entity.id
_entity.type
_entity.pdbx_description
1 polymer ?
#
loop_
_entity_poly.entity_id
_entity_poly.type
_entity_poly.pdbx_seq_one_letter_code
_entity_poly.pdbx_strand_id
1 'polypeptide(L)'
;MPVESRLPPHDAPGDANMAEADYTLYSYFRSSCSARLRIALNLKSIPYTTIPTNLLKDEHLSPSHRALNPSASVPVLVNHAPTATRTSTPR
;
A
#
# COMPACT_ATOMS: atom_id res chain seq x y z
N MET A 1 -36.14 15.41 29.34
CA MET A 1 -35.16 14.35 29.63
C MET A 1 -34.24 14.20 28.42
N PRO A 2 -32.91 14.16 28.61
CA PRO A 2 -31.91 14.46 27.59
C PRO A 2 -31.27 13.19 26.98
N VAL A 3 -30.77 13.28 25.74
CA VAL A 3 -29.45 12.72 25.40
C VAL A 3 -28.92 13.41 24.13
N GLU A 4 -27.99 14.33 24.40
CA GLU A 4 -27.02 14.85 23.45
C GLU A 4 -26.16 13.68 22.94
N SER A 5 -26.17 13.42 21.64
CA SER A 5 -25.06 12.73 20.97
C SER A 5 -24.66 13.56 19.77
N ARG A 6 -24.20 14.78 20.07
CA ARG A 6 -23.43 15.63 19.18
C ARG A 6 -22.10 14.92 18.92
N LEU A 7 -22.12 13.97 17.99
CA LEU A 7 -20.91 13.37 17.45
C LEU A 7 -20.09 14.55 16.88
N PRO A 8 -18.82 14.71 17.27
CA PRO A 8 -18.02 15.82 16.78
C PRO A 8 -17.99 15.77 15.24
N PRO A 9 -18.05 16.92 14.55
CA PRO A 9 -17.65 16.95 13.15
C PRO A 9 -16.23 16.39 13.09
N HIS A 10 -16.04 15.34 12.29
CA HIS A 10 -14.75 14.73 11.98
C HIS A 10 -13.95 15.71 11.11
N ASP A 11 -13.59 16.84 11.71
CA ASP A 11 -12.81 17.90 11.09
C ASP A 11 -11.39 17.80 11.64
N ALA A 12 -10.55 17.10 10.88
CA ALA A 12 -9.20 17.55 10.63
C ALA A 12 -8.67 16.78 9.41
N PRO A 13 -8.36 17.47 8.30
CA PRO A 13 -7.60 16.89 7.21
C PRO A 13 -6.21 16.60 7.76
N GLY A 14 -5.92 15.33 8.01
CA GLY A 14 -4.59 14.87 8.39
C GLY A 14 -3.61 15.24 7.29
N ASP A 15 -2.89 16.33 7.53
CA ASP A 15 -1.61 16.73 6.97
C ASP A 15 -1.28 16.05 5.63
N ALA A 16 -1.64 16.75 4.56
CA ALA A 16 -1.30 16.47 3.16
C ALA A 16 0.22 16.60 2.88
N ASN A 17 1.06 16.02 3.74
CA ASN A 17 2.43 15.69 3.44
C ASN A 17 2.51 14.21 3.03
N MET A 18 1.60 13.81 2.14
CA MET A 18 1.69 12.56 1.40
C MET A 18 2.65 12.84 0.26
N ALA A 19 3.95 12.77 0.58
CA ALA A 19 4.98 12.62 -0.43
C ALA A 19 4.46 11.61 -1.46
N GLU A 20 4.52 12.03 -2.73
CA GLU A 20 4.07 11.40 -3.97
C GLU A 20 4.58 9.95 -4.10
N ALA A 21 4.12 9.09 -3.22
CA ALA A 21 4.56 7.73 -3.08
C ALA A 21 3.52 6.90 -3.82
N ASP A 22 3.83 6.65 -5.08
CA ASP A 22 3.09 5.70 -5.88
C ASP A 22 3.41 4.30 -5.33
N TYR A 23 2.38 3.59 -4.88
CA TYR A 23 2.51 2.25 -4.32
C TYR A 23 1.78 1.27 -5.21
N THR A 24 2.45 0.20 -5.61
CA THR A 24 1.84 -0.91 -6.34
C THR A 24 1.74 -2.14 -5.45
N LEU A 25 0.52 -2.61 -5.20
CA LEU A 25 0.23 -3.81 -4.43
C LEU A 25 -0.15 -4.98 -5.34
N TYR A 26 0.72 -5.98 -5.41
CA TYR A 26 0.42 -7.27 -6.02
C TYR A 26 -0.37 -8.13 -5.03
N SER A 27 -1.65 -8.33 -5.35
CA SER A 27 -2.65 -8.92 -4.45
C SER A 27 -3.29 -10.14 -5.08
N TYR A 28 -3.54 -11.18 -4.28
CA TYR A 28 -4.33 -12.34 -4.70
C TYR A 28 -5.60 -12.45 -3.87
N PHE A 29 -6.77 -12.50 -4.52
CA PHE A 29 -8.06 -12.41 -3.84
C PHE A 29 -8.30 -13.52 -2.79
N ARG A 30 -7.66 -14.69 -2.96
CA ARG A 30 -7.77 -15.81 -2.01
C ARG A 30 -6.69 -15.82 -0.92
N SER A 31 -5.74 -14.86 -0.94
CA SER A 31 -4.67 -14.76 0.05
C SER A 31 -5.08 -13.86 1.23
N SER A 32 -5.10 -14.43 2.44
CA SER A 32 -5.40 -13.68 3.68
C SER A 32 -4.37 -12.58 3.95
N CYS A 33 -3.10 -12.79 3.60
CA CYS A 33 -2.05 -11.79 3.71
C CYS A 33 -2.33 -10.57 2.80
N SER A 34 -2.85 -10.80 1.59
CA SER A 34 -3.22 -9.72 0.66
C SER A 34 -4.41 -8.91 1.19
N ALA A 35 -5.41 -9.59 1.78
CA ALA A 35 -6.55 -8.93 2.39
C ALA A 35 -6.14 -7.98 3.54
N ARG A 36 -5.17 -8.40 4.38
CA ARG A 36 -4.64 -7.57 5.48
C ARG A 36 -3.97 -6.29 5.00
N LEU A 37 -3.16 -6.35 3.94
CA LEU A 37 -2.50 -5.15 3.39
C LEU A 37 -3.52 -4.16 2.82
N ARG A 38 -4.53 -4.65 2.10
CA ARG A 38 -5.59 -3.81 1.56
C ARG A 38 -6.34 -3.06 2.66
N ILE A 39 -6.65 -3.75 3.77
CA ILE A 39 -7.27 -3.14 4.96
C ILE A 39 -6.31 -2.13 5.59
N ALA A 40 -5.04 -2.48 5.81
CA ALA A 40 -4.06 -1.59 6.44
C ALA A 40 -3.83 -0.31 5.63
N LEU A 41 -3.73 -0.42 4.30
CA LEU A 41 -3.55 0.73 3.40
C LEU A 41 -4.80 1.62 3.38
N ASN A 42 -6.00 1.03 3.35
CA ASN A 42 -7.25 1.77 3.44
C ASN A 42 -7.41 2.48 4.79
N LEU A 43 -7.04 1.82 5.90
CA LEU A 43 -7.06 2.43 7.24
C LEU A 43 -6.05 3.57 7.39
N LYS A 44 -4.97 3.54 6.61
CA LYS A 44 -3.95 4.59 6.57
C LYS A 44 -4.21 5.64 5.50
N SER A 45 -5.31 5.54 4.75
CA SER A 45 -5.64 6.43 3.63
C SER A 45 -4.48 6.60 2.63
N ILE A 46 -3.69 5.55 2.43
CA ILE A 46 -2.57 5.58 1.47
C ILE A 46 -3.14 5.27 0.09
N PRO A 47 -2.87 6.08 -0.95
CA PRO A 47 -3.22 5.74 -2.31
C PRO A 47 -2.29 4.63 -2.82
N TYR A 48 -2.87 3.58 -3.43
CA TYR A 48 -2.11 2.49 -4.03
C TYR A 48 -2.86 1.90 -5.23
N THR A 49 -2.09 1.40 -6.19
CA THR A 49 -2.57 0.62 -7.33
C THR A 49 -2.55 -0.85 -6.98
N THR A 50 -3.69 -1.54 -7.09
CA THR A 50 -3.74 -2.99 -6.85
C THR A 50 -3.66 -3.75 -8.17
N ILE A 51 -2.67 -4.64 -8.29
CA ILE A 51 -2.53 -5.55 -9.43
C ILE A 51 -2.92 -6.95 -8.98
N PRO A 52 -3.97 -7.56 -9.56
CA PRO A 52 -4.34 -8.93 -9.25
C PRO A 52 -3.28 -9.89 -9.81
N THR A 53 -2.62 -10.65 -8.94
CA THR A 53 -1.67 -11.70 -9.34
C THR A 53 -2.37 -13.05 -9.31
N ASN A 54 -2.35 -13.79 -10.41
CA ASN A 54 -2.97 -15.10 -10.47
C ASN A 54 -1.99 -16.21 -10.05
N LEU A 55 -2.16 -16.73 -8.83
CA LEU A 55 -1.37 -17.86 -8.36
C LEU A 55 -1.63 -19.15 -9.13
N LEU A 56 -2.84 -19.35 -9.67
CA LEU A 56 -3.20 -20.55 -10.43
C LEU A 56 -2.54 -20.60 -11.82
N LYS A 57 -2.06 -19.46 -12.32
CA LYS A 57 -1.33 -19.35 -13.59
C LYS A 57 0.19 -19.27 -13.37
N ASP A 58 0.65 -19.54 -12.14
CA ASP A 58 2.07 -19.44 -11.77
C ASP A 58 2.68 -18.06 -12.07
N GLU A 59 1.88 -16.99 -12.13
CA GLU A 59 2.38 -15.63 -12.38
C GLU A 59 3.36 -15.18 -11.29
N HIS A 60 3.20 -15.70 -10.07
CA HIS A 60 4.12 -15.47 -8.97
C HIS A 60 5.51 -16.10 -9.18
N LEU A 61 5.61 -17.15 -10.00
CA LEU A 61 6.86 -17.80 -10.38
C LEU A 61 7.49 -17.18 -11.63
N SER A 62 6.77 -16.28 -12.32
CA SER A 62 7.26 -15.58 -13.49
C SER A 62 8.55 -14.82 -13.17
N PRO A 63 9.54 -14.78 -14.09
CA PRO A 63 10.76 -14.03 -13.89
C PRO A 63 10.50 -12.54 -13.58
N SER A 64 9.44 -11.95 -14.14
CA SER A 64 9.04 -10.57 -13.83
C SER A 64 8.61 -10.38 -12.38
N HIS A 65 7.97 -11.39 -11.78
CA HIS A 65 7.55 -11.35 -10.38
C HIS A 65 8.68 -11.72 -9.43
N ARG A 66 9.58 -12.63 -9.83
CA ARG A 66 10.81 -12.93 -9.07
C ARG A 66 11.77 -11.75 -9.01
N ALA A 67 11.81 -10.92 -10.06
CA ALA A 67 12.55 -9.67 -10.05
C ALA A 67 12.05 -8.70 -8.97
N LEU A 68 10.75 -8.74 -8.65
CA LEU A 68 10.14 -7.96 -7.57
C LEU A 68 10.30 -8.63 -6.20
N ASN A 69 10.10 -9.94 -6.14
CA ASN A 69 10.23 -10.75 -4.94
C ASN A 69 10.88 -12.11 -5.26
N PRO A 70 12.18 -12.30 -4.96
CA PRO A 70 12.89 -13.56 -5.21
C PRO A 70 12.25 -14.77 -4.53
N SER A 71 11.51 -14.55 -3.44
CA SER A 71 10.79 -15.59 -2.70
C SER A 71 9.46 -16.01 -3.36
N ALA A 72 9.12 -15.43 -4.52
CA ALA A 72 7.91 -15.74 -5.31
C ALA A 72 6.60 -15.73 -4.51
N SER A 73 6.54 -14.98 -3.40
CA SER A 73 5.42 -15.01 -2.47
C SER A 73 4.56 -13.76 -2.64
N VAL A 74 3.25 -13.92 -2.45
CA VAL A 74 2.30 -12.81 -2.36
C VAL A 74 1.83 -12.62 -0.92
N PRO A 75 1.53 -11.39 -0.49
CA PRO A 75 1.50 -10.14 -1.25
C PRO A 75 2.88 -9.48 -1.46
N VAL A 76 3.01 -8.64 -2.50
CA VAL A 76 4.19 -7.80 -2.73
C VAL A 76 3.75 -6.34 -2.80
N LEU A 77 4.36 -5.48 -1.98
CA LEU A 77 4.13 -4.04 -2.02
C LEU A 77 5.39 -3.37 -2.59
N VAL A 78 5.25 -2.70 -3.73
CA VAL A 78 6.31 -1.93 -4.37
C VAL A 78 6.07 -0.46 -4.06
N ASN A 79 7.09 0.19 -3.52
CA ASN A 79 7.12 1.63 -3.34
C ASN A 79 7.89 2.24 -4.53
N HIS A 80 7.22 3.11 -5.28
CA HIS A 80 7.80 3.87 -6.39
C HIS A 80 8.20 5.28 -5.94
N ALA A 81 8.53 5.48 -4.66
CA ALA A 81 8.87 6.81 -4.16
C ALA A 81 9.93 7.44 -5.08
N PRO A 82 9.74 8.70 -5.49
CA PRO A 82 10.77 9.42 -6.20
C PRO A 82 11.99 9.36 -5.29
N THR A 83 13.10 8.83 -5.80
CA THR A 83 14.35 8.76 -5.06
C THR A 83 14.64 10.16 -4.56
N ALA A 84 14.37 10.39 -3.27
CA ALA A 84 14.72 11.64 -2.63
C ALA A 84 16.25 11.60 -2.58
N THR A 85 16.86 12.24 -3.58
CA THR A 85 18.28 12.55 -3.61
C THR A 85 18.57 13.29 -2.30
N ARG A 86 19.04 12.57 -1.29
CA ARG A 86 19.59 13.19 -0.09
C ARG A 86 20.85 13.90 -0.56
N THR A 87 20.71 15.18 -0.88
CA THR A 87 21.82 16.10 -1.06
C THR A 87 22.52 16.19 0.29
N SER A 88 23.44 15.27 0.54
CA SER A 88 24.40 15.33 1.63
C SER A 88 25.30 16.52 1.32
N THR A 89 24.96 17.70 1.85
CA THR A 89 25.87 18.84 1.87
C THR A 89 27.04 18.50 2.79
N PRO A 90 28.27 18.31 2.29
CA PRO A 90 29.43 18.21 3.17
C PRO A 90 29.69 19.59 3.79
N ARG A 91 29.96 19.59 5.10
CA ARG A 91 30.21 20.75 5.94
C ARG A 91 31.59 21.36 5.68
#